data_AF-A0A6U2E371-F1
#
_entry.id   AF-A0A6U2E371-F1
#
_cell.length_a   1.000
_cell.length_b   1.000
_cell.length_c   1.000
_cell.angle_alpha   90.00
_cell.angle_beta   90.00
_cell.angle_gamma   90.00
#
_symmetry.space_group_name_H-M   'P 1'
#
loop_
_entity.id
_entity.type
_entity.pdbx_description
1 polymer ?
#
loop_
_entity_poly.entity_id
_entity_poly.type
_entity_poly.pdbx_seq_one_letter_code
_entity_poly.pdbx_strand_id
1 'polypeptide(L)'
;MRLVLAGGYDPRVAENVEHKQELEALAESLGVRGQVIFKPSFTSEERSAMLSKGLAVVYTPANEHFGIVPVEGMYARRPVIACNNGGPTESILDGETGILCEDTPEAFAQAMLQLLADRGRAA
;
A
#
# COMPACT_ATOMS: atom_id res chain seq x y z
N MET A 1 -1.69 -11.72 -9.81
CA MET A 1 -1.81 -10.37 -9.19
C MET A 1 -0.40 -9.82 -9.00
N ARG A 2 -0.19 -8.51 -8.94
CA ARG A 2 1.15 -7.93 -8.67
C ARG A 2 1.03 -6.86 -7.58
N LEU A 3 2.06 -6.75 -6.75
CA LEU A 3 2.24 -5.66 -5.79
C LEU A 3 3.09 -4.56 -6.45
N VAL A 4 2.63 -3.32 -6.39
CA VAL A 4 3.42 -2.17 -6.84
C VAL A 4 3.85 -1.38 -5.61
N LEU A 5 5.15 -1.36 -5.34
CA LEU A 5 5.76 -0.54 -4.30
C LEU A 5 6.20 0.77 -4.93
N ALA A 6 5.44 1.83 -4.69
CA ALA A 6 5.64 3.14 -5.30
C ALA A 6 6.01 4.17 -4.23
N GLY A 7 7.10 4.90 -4.42
CA GLY A 7 7.58 5.89 -3.46
C GLY A 7 8.67 6.78 -4.02
N GLY A 8 8.98 7.86 -3.31
CA GLY A 8 10.12 8.71 -3.64
C GLY A 8 11.44 7.95 -3.51
N TYR A 9 12.38 8.25 -4.40
CA TYR A 9 13.72 7.68 -4.35
C TYR A 9 14.73 8.73 -4.77
N ASP A 10 15.74 8.95 -3.94
CA ASP A 10 16.85 9.84 -4.21
C ASP A 10 18.16 9.06 -4.03
N PRO A 11 18.95 8.83 -5.10
CA PRO A 11 20.19 8.06 -5.01
C PRO A 11 21.27 8.76 -4.16
N ARG A 12 21.08 10.03 -3.79
CA ARG A 12 21.97 10.79 -2.91
C ARG A 12 21.67 10.54 -1.43
N VAL A 13 20.52 9.96 -1.11
CA VAL A 13 20.11 9.62 0.26
C VAL A 13 20.41 8.14 0.48
N ALA A 14 21.40 7.85 1.34
CA ALA A 14 21.86 6.48 1.60
C ALA A 14 20.71 5.55 2.03
N GLU A 15 19.85 6.02 2.95
CA GLU A 15 18.69 5.28 3.44
C GLU A 15 17.74 4.83 2.31
N ASN A 16 17.49 5.68 1.31
CA ASN A 16 16.66 5.30 0.15
C ASN A 16 17.30 4.18 -0.67
N VAL A 17 18.62 4.24 -0.86
CA VAL A 17 19.37 3.25 -1.64
C VAL A 17 19.38 1.92 -0.91
N GLU A 18 19.74 1.93 0.37
CA GLU A 18 19.85 0.76 1.23
C GLU A 18 18.49 0.10 1.40
N HIS A 19 17.46 0.85 1.78
CA HIS A 19 16.13 0.29 2.02
C HIS A 19 15.51 -0.32 0.76
N LYS A 20 15.72 0.29 -0.42
CA LYS A 20 15.28 -0.31 -1.68
C LYS A 20 15.98 -1.65 -1.94
N GLN A 21 17.29 -1.73 -1.69
CA GLN A 21 18.05 -2.98 -1.85
C GLN A 21 17.60 -4.07 -0.87
N GLU A 22 17.33 -3.70 0.38
CA GLU A 22 16.76 -4.62 1.38
C GLU A 22 15.42 -5.20 0.92
N LEU A 23 14.52 -4.37 0.41
CA LEU A 23 13.22 -4.82 -0.09
C LEU A 23 13.36 -5.72 -1.33
N GLU A 24 14.29 -5.41 -2.24
CA GLU A 24 14.56 -6.25 -3.41
C GLU A 24 15.12 -7.61 -3.00
N ALA A 25 16.08 -7.64 -2.08
CA ALA A 25 16.66 -8.88 -1.53
C ALA A 25 15.62 -9.69 -0.75
N LEU A 26 14.73 -9.04 0.01
CA LEU A 26 13.62 -9.69 0.70
C LEU A 26 12.64 -10.33 -0.29
N ALA A 27 12.29 -9.63 -1.37
CA ALA A 27 11.42 -10.18 -2.40
C ALA A 27 12.06 -11.40 -3.12
N GLU A 28 13.38 -11.41 -3.28
CA GLU A 28 14.13 -12.56 -3.81
C GLU A 28 14.13 -13.73 -2.84
N SER A 29 14.46 -13.50 -1.56
CA SER A 29 14.52 -14.57 -0.56
C SER A 29 13.16 -15.23 -0.30
N LEU A 30 12.07 -14.48 -0.43
CA LEU A 30 10.70 -14.98 -0.34
C LEU A 30 10.21 -15.63 -1.66
N GLY A 31 10.99 -15.59 -2.75
CA GLY A 31 10.61 -16.15 -4.04
C GLY A 31 9.50 -15.39 -4.77
N VAL A 32 9.21 -14.15 -4.35
CA VAL A 32 8.10 -13.32 -4.89
C VAL A 32 8.57 -12.20 -5.80
N ARG A 33 9.88 -12.11 -6.11
CA ARG A 33 10.45 -11.03 -6.93
C ARG A 33 9.73 -10.78 -8.26
N GLY A 34 9.21 -11.83 -8.92
CA GLY A 34 8.44 -11.72 -10.16
C GLY A 34 7.02 -11.13 -10.01
N GLN A 35 6.54 -10.99 -8.78
CA GLN A 35 5.22 -10.46 -8.42
C GLN A 35 5.29 -9.03 -7.89
N VAL A 36 6.49 -8.50 -7.60
CA VAL A 36 6.72 -7.16 -7.06
C VAL A 36 7.29 -6.23 -8.13
N ILE A 37 6.66 -5.07 -8.30
CA ILE A 37 7.13 -3.98 -9.14
C ILE A 37 7.55 -2.84 -8.22
N PHE A 38 8.84 -2.49 -8.27
CA PHE A 38 9.36 -1.28 -7.62
C PHE A 38 9.22 -0.11 -8.58
N LYS A 39 8.45 0.92 -8.17
CA LYS A 39 8.20 2.13 -8.96
C LYS A 39 8.72 3.37 -8.21
N PRO A 40 10.05 3.60 -8.22
CA PRO A 40 10.64 4.79 -7.62
C PRO A 40 10.28 6.05 -8.41
N SER A 41 10.10 7.16 -7.70
CA SER A 41 10.01 8.53 -8.25
C SER A 41 9.06 8.65 -9.44
N PHE A 42 7.82 8.21 -9.26
CA PHE A 42 6.77 8.26 -10.26
C PHE A 42 6.29 9.70 -10.54
N THR A 43 5.72 9.89 -11.73
CA THR A 43 5.00 11.12 -12.11
C THR A 43 3.58 11.17 -11.55
N SER A 44 2.95 12.35 -11.55
CA SER A 44 1.55 12.53 -11.16
C SER A 44 0.59 11.69 -12.01
N GLU A 45 0.89 11.56 -13.30
CA GLU A 45 0.13 10.74 -14.25
C GLU A 45 0.25 9.25 -13.90
N GLU A 46 1.46 8.80 -13.58
CA GLU A 46 1.70 7.41 -13.15
C GLU A 46 1.03 7.12 -11.81
N ARG A 47 1.09 8.04 -10.84
CA ARG A 47 0.35 7.93 -9.57
C ARG A 47 -1.13 7.75 -9.82
N SER A 48 -1.71 8.63 -10.65
CA SER A 48 -3.14 8.59 -10.99
C SER A 48 -3.51 7.30 -11.72
N ALA A 49 -2.65 6.80 -12.61
CA ALA A 49 -2.83 5.53 -13.30
C ALA A 49 -2.76 4.33 -12.33
N MET A 50 -1.83 4.33 -11.38
CA MET A 50 -1.72 3.28 -10.36
C MET A 50 -2.92 3.27 -9.43
N LEU A 51 -3.37 4.42 -8.95
CA LEU A 51 -4.56 4.51 -8.11
C LEU A 51 -5.82 4.11 -8.89
N SER A 52 -6.03 4.61 -10.11
CA SER A 52 -7.23 4.28 -10.89
C SER A 52 -7.30 2.82 -11.37
N LYS A 53 -6.16 2.16 -11.58
CA LYS A 53 -6.12 0.75 -12.03
C LYS A 53 -5.86 -0.23 -10.90
N GLY A 54 -5.41 0.25 -9.75
CA GLY A 54 -5.12 -0.52 -8.56
C GLY A 54 -6.39 -1.18 -8.01
N LEU A 55 -6.19 -2.24 -7.24
CA LEU A 55 -7.29 -3.01 -6.67
C LEU A 55 -7.61 -2.53 -5.25
N ALA A 56 -6.57 -2.12 -4.53
CA ALA A 56 -6.62 -1.48 -3.23
C ALA A 56 -5.32 -0.67 -3.03
N VAL A 57 -5.33 0.23 -2.07
CA VAL A 57 -4.13 0.87 -1.53
C VAL A 57 -3.79 0.17 -0.22
N VAL A 58 -2.55 -0.31 -0.09
CA VAL A 58 -2.04 -0.86 1.17
C VAL A 58 -1.10 0.17 1.78
N TYR A 59 -1.41 0.61 2.98
CA TYR A 59 -0.71 1.68 3.68
C TYR A 59 -0.18 1.17 5.02
N THR A 60 1.08 0.76 5.03
CA THR A 60 1.76 0.13 6.18
C THR A 60 2.45 1.08 7.19
N PRO A 61 2.64 2.40 6.97
CA PRO A 61 3.25 3.25 7.99
C PRO A 61 2.46 3.25 9.29
N ALA A 62 3.10 2.80 10.38
CA ALA A 62 2.55 2.91 11.73
C ALA A 62 2.83 4.28 12.34
N ASN A 63 1.88 4.79 13.12
CA ASN A 63 1.91 6.09 13.80
C ASN A 63 2.14 7.28 12.86
N GLU A 64 1.76 7.14 11.59
CA GLU A 64 1.86 8.23 10.63
C GLU A 64 0.72 9.24 10.85
N HIS A 65 1.04 10.52 10.87
CA HIS A 65 0.17 11.54 11.44
C HIS A 65 -0.93 11.97 10.47
N PHE A 66 -0.62 12.10 9.18
CA PHE A 66 -1.53 12.77 8.24
C PHE A 66 -2.37 11.83 7.39
N GLY A 67 -1.93 10.59 7.16
CA GLY A 67 -2.70 9.62 6.38
C GLY A 67 -3.11 10.10 4.98
N ILE A 68 -2.30 10.94 4.31
CA ILE A 68 -2.65 11.53 3.01
C ILE A 68 -2.89 10.45 1.95
N VAL A 69 -2.05 9.41 1.93
CA VAL A 69 -2.16 8.30 0.95
C VAL A 69 -3.48 7.53 1.08
N PRO A 70 -3.97 7.19 2.29
CA PRO A 70 -5.34 6.72 2.50
C PRO A 70 -6.40 7.60 1.82
N VAL A 71 -6.42 8.91 2.10
CA VAL A 71 -7.40 9.84 1.54
C VAL A 71 -7.32 9.89 0.00
N GLU A 72 -6.11 9.87 -0.54
CA GLU A 72 -5.87 9.79 -1.98
C GLU A 72 -6.42 8.50 -2.62
N GLY A 73 -6.25 7.36 -1.95
CA GLY A 73 -6.83 6.08 -2.35
C GLY A 73 -8.35 6.11 -2.35
N MET A 74 -8.94 6.62 -1.27
CA MET A 74 -10.39 6.79 -1.13
C MET A 74 -10.96 7.73 -2.21
N TYR A 75 -10.29 8.84 -2.50
CA TYR A 75 -10.65 9.75 -3.58
C TYR A 75 -10.68 9.06 -4.94
N ALA A 76 -9.74 8.14 -5.19
CA ALA A 76 -9.69 7.30 -6.38
C ALA A 76 -10.68 6.12 -6.36
N ARG A 77 -11.57 6.07 -5.35
CA ARG A 77 -12.53 4.98 -5.07
C ARG A 77 -11.84 3.62 -4.98
N ARG A 78 -10.64 3.61 -4.40
CA ARG A 78 -9.92 2.39 -4.10
C ARG A 78 -10.11 2.08 -2.62
N PRO A 79 -10.48 0.85 -2.27
CA PRO A 79 -10.41 0.41 -0.89
C PRO A 79 -9.01 0.62 -0.34
N VAL A 80 -8.94 1.02 0.93
CA VAL A 80 -7.67 1.22 1.64
C VAL A 80 -7.55 0.19 2.74
N ILE A 81 -6.39 -0.44 2.85
CA ILE A 81 -5.99 -1.29 3.98
C ILE A 81 -4.88 -0.54 4.70
N ALA A 82 -5.05 -0.24 5.99
CA ALA A 82 -4.07 0.54 6.75
C ALA A 82 -3.92 0.05 8.20
N CYS A 83 -2.81 0.46 8.83
CA CYS A 83 -2.60 0.23 10.26
C CYS A 83 -3.70 0.91 11.10
N ASN A 84 -4.20 0.21 12.13
CA ASN A 84 -5.20 0.73 13.08
C ASN A 84 -4.57 1.65 14.15
N ASN A 85 -3.82 2.66 13.71
CA ASN A 85 -3.23 3.69 14.54
C ASN A 85 -2.97 4.97 13.74
N GLY A 86 -2.72 6.09 14.43
CA GLY A 86 -2.38 7.37 13.81
C GLY A 86 -3.47 7.92 12.88
N GLY A 87 -3.04 8.72 11.90
CA GLY A 87 -3.85 9.41 10.91
C GLY A 87 -4.82 8.53 10.10
N PRO A 88 -4.48 7.27 9.71
CA PRO A 88 -5.44 6.37 9.08
C PRO A 88 -6.77 6.24 9.84
N THR A 89 -6.74 6.23 11.17
CA THR A 89 -7.95 6.10 12.01
C THR A 89 -8.87 7.33 11.98
N GLU A 90 -8.37 8.48 11.51
CA GLU A 90 -9.17 9.70 11.37
C GLU A 90 -9.97 9.73 10.07
N SER A 91 -9.53 8.99 9.05
CA SER A 91 -10.13 9.01 7.71
C SER A 91 -10.84 7.70 7.34
N ILE A 92 -10.41 6.56 7.91
CA ILE A 92 -10.96 5.25 7.59
C ILE A 92 -11.90 4.79 8.71
N LEU A 93 -13.17 4.57 8.33
CA LEU A 93 -14.10 3.74 9.09
C LEU A 93 -13.91 2.28 8.70
N ASP A 94 -13.45 1.47 9.65
CA ASP A 94 -13.18 0.04 9.45
C ASP A 94 -14.43 -0.73 9.01
N GLY A 95 -14.29 -1.58 7.99
CA GLY A 95 -15.37 -2.36 7.39
C GLY A 95 -16.34 -1.56 6.51
N GLU A 96 -16.31 -0.22 6.56
CA GLU A 96 -17.22 0.64 5.78
C GLU A 96 -16.52 1.35 4.62
N THR A 97 -15.39 1.99 4.89
CA THR A 97 -14.65 2.83 3.91
C THR A 97 -13.25 2.30 3.60
N GLY A 98 -12.79 1.32 4.38
CA GLY A 98 -11.52 0.63 4.25
C GLY A 98 -11.42 -0.47 5.31
N ILE A 99 -10.22 -1.02 5.47
CA ILE A 99 -9.93 -2.03 6.50
C ILE A 99 -8.78 -1.47 7.36
N LEU A 100 -9.00 -1.41 8.67
CA LEU A 100 -7.97 -1.13 9.64
C LEU A 100 -7.49 -2.44 10.26
N CYS A 101 -6.19 -2.70 10.24
CA CYS A 101 -5.62 -3.94 10.77
C CYS A 101 -4.42 -3.69 11.69
N GLU A 102 -4.00 -4.73 12.39
CA GLU A 102 -2.78 -4.69 13.21
C GLU A 102 -1.55 -4.48 12.32
N ASP A 103 -0.48 -3.90 12.89
CA ASP A 103 0.81 -3.68 12.23
C ASP A 103 1.63 -4.99 12.19
N THR A 104 1.06 -6.01 11.54
CA THR A 104 1.66 -7.33 11.35
C THR A 104 1.45 -7.82 9.93
N PRO A 105 2.44 -8.50 9.32
CA PRO A 105 2.28 -9.06 7.97
C PRO A 105 1.05 -9.96 7.83
N GLU A 106 0.73 -10.75 8.86
CA GLU A 106 -0.41 -11.67 8.89
C GLU A 106 -1.75 -10.92 8.84
N ALA A 107 -1.90 -9.84 9.61
CA ALA A 107 -3.12 -9.04 9.63
C ALA A 107 -3.34 -8.34 8.28
N PHE A 108 -2.27 -7.77 7.68
CA PHE A 108 -2.33 -7.21 6.34
C PHE A 108 -2.69 -8.26 5.29
N ALA A 109 -2.07 -9.44 5.34
CA ALA A 109 -2.38 -10.54 4.42
C ALA A 109 -3.85 -10.98 4.53
N GLN A 110 -4.38 -11.08 5.76
CA GLN A 110 -5.78 -11.44 6.00
C GLN A 110 -6.74 -10.38 5.45
N ALA A 111 -6.46 -9.08 5.69
CA ALA A 111 -7.24 -7.97 5.14
C ALA A 111 -7.23 -7.97 3.60
N MET A 112 -6.06 -8.24 2.98
CA MET A 112 -5.93 -8.37 1.53
C MET A 112 -6.76 -9.55 1.00
N LEU A 113 -6.75 -10.70 1.67
CA LEU A 113 -7.54 -11.87 1.27
C LEU A 113 -9.05 -11.62 1.38
N GLN A 114 -9.50 -10.98 2.47
CA GLN A 114 -10.89 -10.58 2.65
C GLN A 114 -11.35 -9.70 1.49
N LEU A 115 -10.57 -8.68 1.15
CA LEU A 115 -10.85 -7.78 0.04
C LEU A 115 -10.93 -8.49 -1.31
N LEU A 116 -10.09 -9.50 -1.53
CA LEU A 116 -10.12 -10.29 -2.76
C LEU A 116 -11.37 -11.20 -2.85
N ALA A 117 -11.81 -11.74 -1.73
CA ALA A 117 -13.03 -12.56 -1.66
C ALA A 117 -14.30 -11.72 -1.90
N ASP A 118 -14.32 -10.47 -1.41
CA ASP A 118 -15.47 -9.57 -1.50
C ASP A 118 -15.63 -8.85 -2.86
N ARG A 119 -14.77 -9.16 -3.85
CA ARG A 119 -14.85 -8.58 -5.21
C ARG A 119 -16.19 -8.80 -5.92
N GLY A 120 -17.03 -9.70 -5.45
CA GLY A 120 -18.42 -9.84 -5.93
C GLY A 120 -19.37 -8.71 -5.52
N ARG A 121 -18.98 -7.83 -4.57
CA ARG A 121 -19.82 -6.74 -4.05
C ARG A 121 -19.30 -5.32 -4.35
N ALA A 122 -18.03 -5.19 -4.75
CA ALA A 122 -17.36 -3.91 -4.99
C ALA A 122 -17.45 -3.42 -6.45
N ALA A 123 -18.64 -3.55 -7.08
CA ALA A 123 -18.94 -3.05 -8.42
C ALA A 123 -20.01 -1.96 -8.36
#